data_AF-A0A7C1SX09-F1
#
_entry.id   AF-A0A7C1SX09-F1
#
_cell.length_a   1.000
_cell.length_b   1.000
_cell.length_c   1.000
_cell.angle_alpha   90.00
_cell.angle_beta   90.00
_cell.angle_gamma   90.00
#
_symmetry.space_group_name_H-M   'P 1'
#
loop_
_entity.id
_entity.type
_entity.pdbx_description
1 polymer ?
#
loop_
_entity_poly.entity_id
_entity_poly.type
_entity_poly.pdbx_seq_one_letter_code
_entity_poly.pdbx_strand_id
1 'polypeptide(L)'
;MSLIETIERQESLLVFKSFDESVALDIGQRLVDLALSQKAPVVIDIRNSDRTLFHAALPGASPDNDHWARRKSNVTLRMHKASLRVGELNRARGRSVS
;
A
#
# COMPACT_ATOMS: atom_id res chain seq x y z
N MET A 1 9.97 -8.89 19.35
CA MET A 1 9.92 -7.91 18.24
C MET A 1 8.66 -7.09 18.40
N SER A 2 8.78 -5.76 18.38
CA SER A 2 7.64 -4.85 18.33
C SER A 2 6.98 -4.87 16.95
N LEU A 3 5.77 -4.30 16.83
CA LEU A 3 5.11 -4.14 15.53
C LEU A 3 5.94 -3.28 14.56
N ILE A 4 6.54 -2.19 15.07
CA ILE A 4 7.39 -1.31 14.25
C ILE A 4 8.60 -2.08 13.72
N GLU A 5 9.29 -2.86 14.57
CA GLU A 5 10.44 -3.69 14.16
C GLU A 5 10.03 -4.74 13.11
N THR A 6 8.82 -5.30 13.25
CA THR A 6 8.28 -6.27 12.28
C THR A 6 8.07 -5.61 10.92
N ILE A 7 7.46 -4.43 10.89
CA ILE A 7 7.23 -3.67 9.65
C ILE A 7 8.55 -3.26 9.01
N GLU A 8 9.52 -2.78 9.81
CA GLU A 8 10.86 -2.41 9.34
C GLU A 8 11.57 -3.59 8.65
N ARG A 9 11.48 -4.77 9.24
CA ARG A 9 12.02 -5.99 8.64
C ARG A 9 11.31 -6.37 7.34
N GLN A 10 9.98 -6.22 7.27
CA GLN A 10 9.24 -6.49 6.04
C GLN A 10 9.61 -5.49 4.94
N GLU A 11 9.71 -4.20 5.25
CA GLU A 11 10.11 -3.15 4.32
C GLU A 11 11.51 -3.39 3.74
N SER A 12 12.45 -3.91 4.54
CA SER A 12 13.81 -4.21 4.05
C SER A 12 13.90 -5.47 3.20
N LEU A 13 12.99 -6.43 3.39
CA LEU A 13 12.95 -7.69 2.64
C LEU A 13 12.12 -7.59 1.35
N LEU A 14 11.05 -6.79 1.36
CA LEU A 14 10.11 -6.66 0.25
C LEU A 14 10.57 -5.58 -0.75
N VAL A 15 11.79 -5.75 -1.27
CA VAL A 15 12.40 -4.86 -2.25
C VAL A 15 12.65 -5.61 -3.55
N PHE A 16 12.07 -5.12 -4.65
CA PHE A 16 12.33 -5.67 -5.98
C PHE A 16 13.75 -5.32 -6.43
N LYS A 17 14.43 -6.27 -7.08
CA LYS A 17 15.74 -6.02 -7.72
C LYS A 17 15.64 -4.98 -8.85
N SER A 18 14.53 -5.01 -9.59
CA SER A 18 14.18 -4.08 -10.65
C SER A 18 12.66 -3.96 -10.69
N PHE A 19 12.15 -2.80 -11.10
CA PHE A 19 10.73 -2.54 -11.13
C PHE A 19 10.37 -1.72 -12.36
N ASP A 20 9.46 -2.23 -13.19
CA ASP A 20 8.93 -1.58 -14.38
C ASP A 20 7.41 -1.80 -14.47
N GLU A 21 6.78 -1.31 -15.55
CA GLU A 21 5.35 -1.45 -15.81
C GLU A 21 4.90 -2.90 -15.89
N SER A 22 5.73 -3.79 -16.44
CA SER A 22 5.42 -5.21 -16.57
C SER A 22 5.35 -5.90 -15.20
N VAL A 23 6.27 -5.54 -14.30
CA VAL A 23 6.26 -6.00 -12.90
C VAL A 23 5.01 -5.48 -12.20
N ALA A 24 4.66 -4.20 -12.37
CA ALA A 24 3.47 -3.61 -11.77
C ALA A 24 2.18 -4.33 -12.21
N LEU A 25 2.07 -4.69 -13.50
CA LEU A 25 0.95 -5.44 -14.05
C LEU A 25 0.86 -6.85 -13.46
N ASP A 26 1.97 -7.61 -13.44
CA ASP A 26 2.00 -8.99 -12.93
C ASP A 26 1.59 -9.05 -11.45
N ILE A 27 2.20 -8.21 -10.60
CA ILE A 27 1.85 -8.21 -9.18
C ILE A 27 0.43 -7.67 -8.94
N GLY A 28 -0.01 -6.70 -9.74
CA GLY A 28 -1.38 -6.17 -9.69
C GLY A 28 -2.41 -7.27 -9.97
N GLN A 29 -2.19 -8.07 -11.02
CA GLN A 29 -3.08 -9.17 -11.36
C GLN A 29 -3.09 -10.26 -10.28
N ARG A 30 -1.92 -10.65 -9.74
CA ARG A 30 -1.85 -11.63 -8.64
C ARG A 30 -2.61 -11.17 -7.40
N LEU A 31 -2.55 -9.88 -7.07
CA LEU A 31 -3.28 -9.29 -5.95
C LEU A 31 -4.80 -9.28 -6.21
N VAL A 32 -5.21 -8.99 -7.45
CA VAL A 32 -6.63 -9.08 -7.87
C VAL A 32 -7.13 -10.50 -7.71
N ASP A 33 -6.41 -11.50 -8.22
CA ASP A 33 -6.82 -12.91 -8.14
C ASP A 33 -6.96 -13.37 -6.68
N LEU A 34 -5.99 -12.99 -5.83
CA LEU A 34 -6.03 -13.27 -4.40
C LEU A 34 -7.25 -12.61 -3.73
N ALA A 35 -7.47 -11.33 -3.97
CA ALA A 35 -8.57 -10.59 -3.36
C ALA A 35 -9.94 -11.09 -3.83
N LEU A 36 -10.09 -11.45 -5.10
CA LEU A 36 -11.29 -12.09 -5.64
C LEU A 36 -11.55 -13.45 -4.98
N SER A 37 -10.51 -14.28 -4.80
CA SER A 37 -10.64 -15.58 -4.11
C SER A 37 -11.15 -15.43 -2.67
N GLN A 38 -10.85 -14.30 -2.03
CA GLN A 38 -11.28 -13.96 -0.67
C GLN A 38 -12.56 -13.12 -0.64
N LYS A 39 -13.13 -12.76 -1.80
CA LYS A 39 -14.25 -11.82 -1.93
C LYS A 39 -14.01 -10.49 -1.19
N ALA A 40 -12.76 -10.01 -1.20
CA ALA A 40 -12.35 -8.82 -0.47
C ALA A 40 -12.73 -7.54 -1.25
N PRO A 41 -13.54 -6.63 -0.66
CA PRO A 41 -13.94 -5.38 -1.30
C PRO A 41 -12.83 -4.32 -1.15
N VAL A 42 -11.77 -4.47 -1.95
CA VAL A 42 -10.56 -3.63 -1.85
C VAL A 42 -10.25 -2.89 -3.15
N VAL A 43 -9.46 -1.82 -3.01
CA VAL A 43 -8.77 -1.15 -4.12
C VAL A 43 -7.30 -1.53 -4.06
N ILE A 44 -6.74 -1.92 -5.21
CA ILE A 44 -5.32 -2.15 -5.41
C ILE A 44 -4.78 -0.98 -6.24
N ASP A 45 -3.77 -0.28 -5.72
CA ASP A 45 -3.15 0.88 -6.35
C ASP A 45 -1.62 0.74 -6.28
N ILE A 46 -0.97 0.73 -7.44
CA ILE A 46 0.49 0.63 -7.58
C ILE A 46 0.96 1.86 -8.35
N ARG A 47 1.84 2.66 -7.74
CA ARG A 47 2.27 3.93 -8.30
C ARG A 47 3.67 4.32 -7.87
N ASN A 48 4.26 5.25 -8.62
CA ASN A 48 5.38 6.06 -8.16
C ASN A 48 4.91 7.51 -7.89
N SER A 49 5.84 8.46 -7.74
CA SER A 49 5.51 9.87 -7.53
C SER A 49 4.78 10.52 -8.70
N ASP A 50 4.96 9.99 -9.90
CA ASP A 50 4.63 10.67 -11.15
C ASP A 50 3.36 10.10 -11.80
N ARG A 51 3.13 8.79 -11.65
CA ARG A 51 1.99 8.10 -12.27
C ARG A 51 1.54 6.85 -11.52
N THR A 52 0.26 6.51 -11.74
CA THR A 52 -0.31 5.19 -11.40
C THR A 52 0.05 4.19 -12.50
N LEU A 53 0.58 3.05 -12.09
CA LEU A 53 1.03 1.97 -12.99
C LEU A 53 0.00 0.84 -13.06
N PHE A 54 -0.74 0.61 -11.98
CA PHE A 54 -1.85 -0.34 -11.93
C PHE A 54 -2.92 0.16 -10.95
N HIS A 55 -4.18 -0.01 -11.32
CA HIS A 55 -5.31 0.32 -10.48
C HIS A 55 -6.47 -0.64 -10.73
N ALA A 56 -7.03 -1.20 -9.65
CA ALA A 56 -8.22 -2.04 -9.72
C ALA A 56 -9.10 -1.82 -8.49
N ALA A 57 -10.35 -1.42 -8.70
CA ALA A 57 -11.41 -1.43 -7.70
C ALA A 57 -12.22 -2.72 -7.85
N LEU A 58 -12.26 -3.54 -6.81
CA LEU A 58 -12.93 -4.84 -6.84
C LEU A 58 -14.41 -4.75 -6.41
N PRO A 59 -15.25 -5.73 -6.77
CA PRO A 59 -16.66 -5.74 -6.40
C PRO A 59 -16.88 -5.49 -4.90
N GLY A 60 -17.75 -4.55 -4.58
CA GLY A 60 -18.05 -4.13 -3.21
C GLY A 60 -17.12 -3.05 -2.66
N ALA A 61 -16.03 -2.70 -3.33
CA ALA A 61 -15.26 -1.50 -2.99
C ALA A 61 -16.10 -0.24 -3.26
N SER A 62 -15.94 0.76 -2.40
CA SER A 62 -16.60 2.05 -2.49
C SER A 62 -15.62 3.14 -2.94
N PRO A 63 -16.10 4.31 -3.39
CA PRO A 63 -15.23 5.44 -3.69
C PRO A 63 -14.34 5.90 -2.51
N ASP A 64 -14.72 5.62 -1.27
CA ASP A 64 -13.88 5.91 -0.10
C ASP A 64 -12.58 5.08 -0.13
N ASN A 65 -12.60 3.86 -0.68
CA ASN A 65 -11.42 3.02 -0.82
C ASN A 65 -10.35 3.70 -1.70
N ASP A 66 -10.75 4.41 -2.75
CA ASP A 66 -9.85 5.20 -3.60
C ASP A 66 -9.24 6.39 -2.84
N HIS A 67 -10.05 7.08 -2.04
CA HIS A 67 -9.56 8.16 -1.18
C HIS A 67 -8.53 7.64 -0.17
N TRP A 68 -8.79 6.48 0.44
CA TRP A 68 -7.84 5.83 1.34
C TRP A 68 -6.57 5.38 0.63
N ALA A 69 -6.66 4.79 -0.56
CA ALA A 69 -5.49 4.42 -1.37
C ALA A 69 -4.62 5.66 -1.64
N ARG A 70 -5.23 6.75 -2.13
CA ARG A 70 -4.53 8.02 -2.36
C ARG A 70 -3.86 8.57 -1.09
N ARG A 71 -4.56 8.60 0.05
CA ARG A 71 -4.00 9.11 1.32
C ARG A 71 -2.81 8.28 1.79
N LYS A 72 -2.93 6.95 1.77
CA LYS A 72 -1.85 6.04 2.17
C LYS A 72 -0.63 6.18 1.24
N SER A 73 -0.87 6.21 -0.07
CA SER A 73 0.19 6.40 -1.07
C SER A 73 0.92 7.73 -0.90
N ASN A 74 0.22 8.83 -0.63
CA ASN A 74 0.84 10.13 -0.35
C ASN A 74 1.79 10.09 0.87
N VAL A 75 1.37 9.42 1.96
CA VAL A 75 2.23 9.24 3.13
C VAL A 75 3.46 8.43 2.78
N THR A 76 3.30 7.32 2.06
CA THR A 76 4.42 6.45 1.70
C THR A 76 5.40 7.10 0.76
N LEU A 77 4.94 7.82 -0.27
CA LEU A 77 5.79 8.57 -1.19
C LEU A 77 6.54 9.71 -0.48
N ARG A 78 5.92 10.38 0.50
CA ARG A 78 6.55 11.47 1.26
C ARG A 78 7.56 10.99 2.31
N MET A 79 7.25 9.88 2.98
CA MET A 79 8.00 9.41 4.16
C MET A 79 8.97 8.27 3.86
N HIS A 80 8.88 7.69 2.65
CA HIS A 80 9.61 6.50 2.22
C HIS A 80 9.45 5.33 3.21
N LYS A 81 8.24 5.17 3.76
CA LYS A 81 7.85 4.15 4.74
C LYS A 81 6.40 3.75 4.50
N ALA A 82 6.02 2.53 4.84
CA ALA A 82 4.62 2.12 4.83
C ALA A 82 3.80 3.08 5.71
N SER A 83 2.61 3.47 5.24
CA SER A 83 1.73 4.36 6.00
C SER A 83 1.40 3.81 7.40
N LEU A 84 1.38 2.48 7.55
CA LEU A 84 1.23 1.79 8.83
C LEU A 84 2.39 2.12 9.79
N ARG A 85 3.65 2.03 9.33
CA ARG A 85 4.82 2.37 10.15
C ARG A 85 4.77 3.83 10.59
N VAL A 86 4.40 4.74 9.69
CA VAL A 86 4.24 6.17 10.02
C VAL A 86 3.16 6.38 11.07
N GLY A 87 2.03 5.69 10.95
CA GLY A 87 0.94 5.72 11.93
C GLY A 87 1.38 5.23 13.31
N GLU A 88 2.09 4.10 13.39
CA GLU A 88 2.61 3.57 14.65
C GLU A 88 3.65 4.48 15.29
N LEU A 89 4.55 5.09 14.50
CA LEU A 89 5.51 6.08 14.98
C LEU A 89 4.82 7.34 15.54
N ASN A 90 3.75 7.79 14.90
CA ASN A 90 2.97 8.92 15.41
C ASN A 90 2.28 8.57 16.72
N ARG A 91 1.68 7.37 16.82
CA ARG A 91 1.04 6.88 18.05
C ARG A 91 2.05 6.79 19.21
N ALA A 92 3.24 6.24 18.95
CA ALA A 92 4.33 6.16 19.94
C ALA A 92 4.80 7.55 20.42
N ARG A 93 4.61 8.59 19.61
CA ARG A 93 4.94 10.00 19.93
C ARG A 93 3.75 10.80 20.49
N GLY A 94 2.60 10.15 20.73
CA GLY A 94 1.39 10.83 21.19
C GLY A 94 0.77 11.79 20.16
N ARG A 95 1.06 11.60 18.86
CA ARG A 95 0.52 12.42 17.77
C ARG A 95 -0.63 11.69 17.10
N SER A 96 -1.77 12.37 16.94
CA SER A 96 -2.88 11.94 16.09
C SER A 96 -2.77 12.61 14.72
N VAL A 97 -3.13 11.87 13.67
CA VAL A 97 -3.31 12.42 12.32
C VAL A 97 -4.81 12.49 12.09
N SER A 98 -5.37 13.69 11.99
CA SER A 98 -6.77 13.92 11.62
C SER A 98 -7.00 13.59 10.14
#